data_AF-A0A935D6X4-F1
#
_entry.id   AF-A0A935D6X4-F1
#
_cell.length_a   1.000
_cell.length_b   1.000
_cell.length_c   1.000
_cell.angle_alpha   90.00
_cell.angle_beta   90.00
_cell.angle_gamma   90.00
#
_symmetry.space_group_name_H-M   'P 1'
#
loop_
_entity.id
_entity.type
_entity.pdbx_description
1 polymer ?
#
loop_
_entity_poly.entity_id
_entity_poly.type
_entity_poly.pdbx_seq_one_letter_code
_entity_poly.pdbx_strand_id
1 'polypeptide(L)'
;MTYRSAEDALRARTDLLSDELRTLEQRQAETARLDREAAELRESLAKSRALLERFEQRRASPHLPLLDQVRVASPCNARWEDMTGDDKTRFCGKCEKNVYNLSAMTRDEAELLVLEREGQLCARFYRRADGTMITQDCPVGVRRKRLRLVGVLAIGGGMAAMATGFAASLLVSRGGHPEAVQGKMEMPVQMGDIGPASPPPAPPAPPVPSGERK
;
A
#
# COMPACT_ATOMS: atom_id res chain seq x y z
N MET A 1 20.04 -74.50 -10.81
CA MET A 1 21.30 -74.82 -10.10
C MET A 1 21.01 -75.95 -9.11
N THR A 2 21.53 -77.15 -9.34
CA THR A 2 21.40 -78.28 -8.41
C THR A 2 22.49 -78.15 -7.35
N TYR A 3 22.10 -77.92 -6.10
CA TYR A 3 23.05 -77.84 -5.00
C TYR A 3 23.76 -79.18 -4.78
N ARG A 4 25.08 -79.14 -4.56
CA ARG A 4 25.92 -80.33 -4.45
C ARG A 4 25.95 -80.88 -3.01
N SER A 5 25.68 -80.04 -2.02
CA SER A 5 25.53 -80.39 -0.60
C SER A 5 24.60 -79.42 0.17
N ALA A 6 24.26 -79.74 1.42
CA ALA A 6 23.51 -78.83 2.31
C ALA A 6 24.35 -77.62 2.75
N GLU A 7 25.66 -77.80 2.94
CA GLU A 7 26.60 -76.70 3.17
C GLU A 7 26.63 -75.77 1.98
N ASP A 8 26.65 -76.39 0.80
CA ASP A 8 26.25 -75.83 -0.48
C ASP A 8 25.18 -74.77 -0.24
N ALA A 9 23.96 -75.28 0.02
CA ALA A 9 22.68 -74.57 0.12
C ALA A 9 22.76 -73.31 0.99
N LEU A 10 23.41 -73.46 2.14
CA LEU A 10 23.56 -72.40 3.12
C LEU A 10 24.48 -71.28 2.64
N ARG A 11 25.56 -71.60 1.90
CA ARG A 11 26.48 -70.59 1.37
C ARG A 11 25.77 -69.65 0.40
N ALA A 12 25.13 -70.13 -0.67
CA ALA A 12 24.47 -69.19 -1.59
C ALA A 12 23.26 -68.49 -0.96
N ARG A 13 22.59 -69.06 0.04
CA ARG A 13 21.57 -68.30 0.80
C ARG A 13 22.22 -67.15 1.58
N THR A 14 23.35 -67.41 2.21
CA THR A 14 24.11 -66.38 2.94
C THR A 14 24.60 -65.29 2.01
N ASP A 15 25.10 -65.66 0.83
CA ASP A 15 25.52 -64.72 -0.21
C ASP A 15 24.35 -63.85 -0.68
N LEU A 16 23.19 -64.47 -0.95
CA LEU A 16 21.96 -63.76 -1.34
C LEU A 16 21.53 -62.74 -0.28
N LEU A 17 21.49 -63.16 0.98
CA LEU A 17 21.13 -62.27 2.09
C LEU A 17 22.15 -61.15 2.28
N SER A 18 23.43 -61.42 2.04
CA SER A 18 24.49 -60.41 2.10
C SER A 18 24.37 -59.38 0.98
N ASP A 19 23.96 -59.80 -0.22
CA ASP A 19 23.68 -58.90 -1.36
C ASP A 19 22.43 -58.04 -1.11
N GLU A 20 21.37 -58.65 -0.58
CA GLU A 20 20.15 -57.93 -0.18
C GLU A 20 20.46 -56.89 0.91
N LEU A 21 21.24 -57.25 1.93
CA LEU A 21 21.64 -56.33 2.99
C LEU A 21 22.43 -55.14 2.44
N ARG A 22 23.44 -55.40 1.59
CA ARG A 22 24.22 -54.34 0.93
C ARG A 22 23.34 -53.38 0.14
N THR A 23 22.32 -53.91 -0.54
CA THR A 23 21.35 -53.08 -1.28
C THR A 23 20.54 -52.18 -0.36
N LEU A 24 20.09 -52.69 0.79
CA LEU A 24 19.36 -51.91 1.78
C LEU A 24 20.23 -50.85 2.44
N GLU A 25 21.47 -51.18 2.79
CA GLU A 25 22.44 -50.24 3.35
C GLU A 25 22.73 -49.09 2.36
N GLN A 26 22.88 -49.39 1.07
CA GLN A 26 23.03 -48.37 0.03
C GLN A 26 21.82 -47.43 -0.03
N ARG A 27 20.59 -47.98 -0.01
CA ARG A 27 19.36 -47.18 0.02
C ARG A 27 19.23 -46.33 1.29
N GLN A 28 19.66 -46.86 2.43
CA GLN A 28 19.70 -46.13 3.69
C GLN A 28 20.70 -44.97 3.61
N ALA A 29 21.88 -45.19 3.01
CA ALA A 29 22.87 -44.14 2.80
C ALA A 29 22.36 -43.05 1.84
N GLU A 30 21.63 -43.42 0.79
CA GLU A 30 20.97 -42.48 -0.12
C GLU A 30 19.90 -41.66 0.59
N THR A 31 19.03 -42.31 1.37
CA THR A 31 18.01 -41.64 2.19
C THR A 31 18.65 -40.65 3.15
N ALA A 32 19.71 -41.06 3.85
CA ALA A 32 20.45 -40.19 4.78
C ALA A 32 21.12 -39.00 4.06
N ARG A 33 21.52 -39.15 2.79
CA ARG A 33 22.02 -38.04 1.98
C ARG A 33 20.89 -37.05 1.64
N LEU A 34 19.75 -37.55 1.17
CA LEU A 34 18.58 -36.73 0.85
C LEU A 34 18.06 -35.98 2.09
N ASP A 35 18.11 -36.60 3.27
CA ASP A 35 17.72 -35.94 4.52
C ASP A 35 18.63 -34.76 4.87
N ARG A 36 19.95 -34.88 4.64
CA ARG A 36 20.89 -33.77 4.82
C ARG A 36 20.60 -32.63 3.85
N GLU A 37 20.42 -32.93 2.58
CA GLU A 37 20.07 -31.94 1.55
C GLU A 37 18.72 -31.25 1.86
N ALA A 38 17.73 -32.02 2.31
CA ALA A 38 16.45 -31.48 2.73
C ALA A 38 16.57 -30.59 3.99
N ALA A 39 17.47 -30.89 4.92
CA ALA A 39 17.74 -30.04 6.08
C ALA A 39 18.35 -28.69 5.67
N GLU A 40 19.35 -28.70 4.78
CA GLU A 40 19.98 -27.48 4.26
C GLU A 40 18.98 -26.58 3.51
N LEU A 41 18.11 -27.18 2.69
CA LEU A 41 17.05 -26.46 2.00
C LEU A 41 16.00 -25.89 2.96
N ARG A 42 15.59 -26.63 3.99
CA ARG A 42 14.67 -26.12 5.01
C ARG A 42 15.25 -24.93 5.76
N GLU A 43 16.53 -24.97 6.11
CA GLU A 43 17.23 -23.83 6.75
C GLU A 43 17.28 -22.62 5.80
N SER A 44 17.63 -22.83 4.53
CA SER A 44 17.68 -21.78 3.52
C SER A 44 16.31 -21.13 3.30
N LEU A 45 15.24 -21.93 3.29
CA LEU A 45 13.86 -21.45 3.23
C LEU A 45 13.46 -20.66 4.48
N ALA A 46 13.84 -21.13 5.68
CA ALA A 46 13.58 -20.42 6.92
C ALA A 46 14.26 -19.04 6.93
N LYS A 47 15.53 -18.95 6.50
CA LYS A 47 16.26 -17.68 6.33
C LYS A 47 15.56 -16.74 5.36
N SER A 48 15.13 -17.27 4.21
CA SER A 48 14.45 -16.48 3.17
C SER A 48 13.10 -15.95 3.66
N ARG A 49 12.31 -16.77 4.35
CA ARG A 49 11.03 -16.37 4.97
C ARG A 49 11.23 -15.28 6.01
N ALA A 50 12.22 -15.42 6.89
CA ALA A 50 12.53 -14.40 7.91
C ALA A 50 13.03 -13.07 7.32
N LEU A 51 13.66 -13.09 6.14
CA LEU A 51 14.01 -11.86 5.42
C LEU A 51 12.78 -11.20 4.80
N LEU A 52 11.90 -11.98 4.16
CA LEU A 52 10.64 -11.48 3.61
C LEU A 52 9.78 -10.84 4.68
N GLU A 53 9.61 -11.51 5.82
CA GLU A 53 8.85 -10.98 6.96
C GLU A 53 9.45 -9.65 7.45
N ARG A 54 10.78 -9.51 7.54
CA ARG A 54 11.43 -8.23 7.89
C ARG A 54 11.18 -7.13 6.85
N PHE A 55 11.16 -7.45 5.56
CA PHE A 55 10.80 -6.47 4.53
C PHE A 55 9.33 -6.07 4.63
N GLU A 56 8.44 -7.03 4.87
CA GLU A 56 7.02 -6.79 5.09
C GLU A 56 6.79 -5.94 6.33
N GLN A 57 7.40 -6.26 7.47
CA GLN A 57 7.33 -5.46 8.70
C GLN A 57 7.88 -4.04 8.51
N ARG A 58 8.91 -3.84 7.69
CA ARG A 58 9.37 -2.49 7.33
C ARG A 58 8.37 -1.73 6.47
N ARG A 59 7.67 -2.41 5.56
CA ARG A 59 6.58 -1.81 4.75
C ARG A 59 5.29 -1.61 5.55
N ALA A 60 5.02 -2.50 6.50
CA ALA A 60 3.78 -2.61 7.26
C ALA A 60 3.85 -1.89 8.60
N SER A 61 5.05 -1.60 9.12
CA SER A 61 5.26 -0.51 10.07
C SER A 61 4.76 0.73 9.36
N PRO A 62 3.56 1.20 9.70
CA PRO A 62 3.07 2.42 9.13
C PRO A 62 4.05 3.46 9.66
N HIS A 63 4.56 4.29 8.76
CA HIS A 63 4.79 5.67 9.15
C HIS A 63 3.65 6.05 10.11
N LEU A 64 3.98 6.40 11.36
CA LEU A 64 3.05 7.17 12.21
C LEU A 64 2.36 8.16 11.27
N PRO A 65 1.06 8.47 11.40
CA PRO A 65 0.33 9.25 10.41
C PRO A 65 0.85 10.69 10.33
N LEU A 66 2.06 10.86 9.81
CA LEU A 66 2.93 12.03 9.86
C LEU A 66 2.24 13.08 9.01
N LEU A 67 1.83 12.70 7.80
CA LEU A 67 1.02 13.55 6.93
C LEU A 67 -0.33 13.92 7.57
N ASP A 68 -0.99 13.01 8.30
CA ASP A 68 -2.29 13.35 8.90
C ASP A 68 -2.12 14.29 10.11
N GLN A 69 -0.93 14.32 10.72
CA GLN A 69 -0.55 15.25 11.79
C GLN A 69 -0.03 16.60 11.27
N VAL A 70 0.40 16.70 10.00
CA VAL A 70 0.80 17.98 9.39
C VAL A 70 -0.31 19.02 9.57
N ARG A 71 0.05 20.24 9.99
CA ARG A 71 -0.86 21.40 10.10
C ARG A 71 -0.20 22.59 9.43
N VAL A 72 -0.99 23.40 8.74
CA VAL A 72 -0.52 24.70 8.24
C VAL A 72 -0.52 25.67 9.42
N ALA A 73 0.67 26.06 9.85
CA ALA A 73 0.87 27.02 10.93
C ALA A 73 0.57 28.45 10.46
N SER A 74 1.01 28.81 9.25
CA SER A 74 0.81 30.17 8.70
C SER A 74 0.20 30.09 7.30
N PRO A 75 -1.13 30.31 7.15
CA PRO A 75 -1.79 30.21 5.86
C PRO A 75 -1.30 31.29 4.88
N CYS A 76 -0.99 30.89 3.65
CA CYS A 76 -0.66 31.78 2.55
C CYS A 76 -1.89 31.95 1.65
N ASN A 77 -2.32 33.20 1.45
CA ASN A 77 -3.49 33.54 0.63
C ASN A 77 -3.17 33.75 -0.86
N ALA A 78 -1.95 33.40 -1.31
CA ALA A 78 -1.61 33.45 -2.72
C ALA A 78 -2.44 32.43 -3.52
N ARG A 79 -2.69 32.69 -4.81
CA ARG A 79 -3.30 31.67 -5.66
C ARG A 79 -2.20 30.80 -6.25
N TRP A 80 -2.42 29.49 -6.27
CA TRP A 80 -1.49 28.53 -6.86
C TRP A 80 -1.31 28.74 -8.37
N GLU A 81 -2.36 29.23 -9.03
CA GLU A 81 -2.34 29.55 -10.46
C GLU A 81 -1.39 30.70 -10.80
N ASP A 82 -1.13 31.60 -9.85
CA ASP A 82 -0.26 32.78 -10.04
C ASP A 82 1.22 32.46 -9.73
N MET A 83 1.54 31.20 -9.41
CA MET A 83 2.89 30.75 -9.04
C MET A 83 3.62 30.12 -10.23
N THR A 84 4.94 30.24 -10.24
CA THR A 84 5.79 29.71 -11.32
C THR A 84 6.40 28.38 -10.93
N GLY A 85 6.22 27.33 -11.75
CA GLY A 85 6.80 26.01 -11.52
C GLY A 85 5.99 24.90 -12.17
N ASP A 86 6.08 23.69 -11.62
CA ASP A 86 5.37 22.50 -12.11
C ASP A 86 4.17 22.12 -11.22
N ASP A 87 3.60 20.93 -11.42
CA ASP A 87 2.43 20.46 -10.64
C ASP A 87 2.78 19.99 -9.22
N LYS A 88 4.06 19.69 -8.96
CA LYS A 88 4.58 19.21 -7.67
C LYS A 88 5.14 20.37 -6.83
N THR A 89 5.84 21.33 -7.43
CA THR A 89 6.52 22.43 -6.75
C THR A 89 6.39 23.73 -7.55
N ARG A 90 5.98 24.80 -6.88
CA ARG A 90 5.96 26.14 -7.46
C ARG A 90 6.56 27.18 -6.52
N PHE A 91 7.18 28.20 -7.10
CA PHE A 91 7.68 29.34 -6.35
C PHE A 91 6.58 30.38 -6.16
N CYS A 92 6.33 30.76 -4.90
CA CYS A 92 5.40 31.82 -4.57
C CYS A 92 6.14 33.14 -4.37
N GLY A 93 5.86 34.12 -5.23
CA GLY A 93 6.44 35.47 -5.11
C GLY A 93 5.94 36.30 -3.92
N LYS A 94 4.90 35.85 -3.18
CA LYS A 94 4.39 36.58 -2.00
C LYS A 94 5.07 36.18 -0.70
N CYS A 95 5.34 34.89 -0.50
CA CYS A 95 6.06 34.39 0.67
C CYS A 95 7.53 34.06 0.36
N GLU A 96 7.96 34.25 -0.89
CA GLU A 96 9.32 34.01 -1.38
C GLU A 96 9.85 32.59 -1.09
N LYS A 97 8.93 31.61 -1.06
CA LYS A 97 9.21 30.20 -0.75
C LYS A 97 8.68 29.29 -1.85
N ASN A 98 9.28 28.10 -1.94
CA ASN A 98 8.75 27.01 -2.74
C ASN A 98 7.56 26.36 -2.01
N VAL A 99 6.42 26.32 -2.67
CA VAL A 99 5.19 25.69 -2.22
C VAL A 99 5.09 24.31 -2.87
N TYR A 100 5.06 23.27 -2.04
CA TYR A 100 4.98 21.88 -2.46
C TYR A 100 3.55 21.36 -2.41
N ASN A 101 3.07 20.76 -3.50
CA ASN A 101 1.75 20.17 -3.59
C ASN A 101 1.80 18.70 -3.16
N LEU A 102 1.61 18.43 -1.88
CA LEU A 102 1.64 17.07 -1.32
C LEU A 102 0.54 16.19 -1.89
N SER A 103 -0.57 16.78 -2.36
CA SER A 103 -1.65 16.03 -3.02
C SER A 103 -1.32 15.55 -4.43
N ALA A 104 -0.26 16.08 -5.06
CA ALA A 104 0.26 15.61 -6.34
C ALA A 104 1.37 14.55 -6.19
N MET A 105 1.77 14.23 -4.96
CA MET A 105 2.81 13.25 -4.61
C MET A 105 2.19 11.96 -4.07
N THR A 106 2.92 10.85 -4.16
CA THR A 106 2.56 9.63 -3.41
C THR A 106 2.75 9.87 -1.91
N ARG A 107 2.16 9.02 -1.07
CA ARG A 107 2.33 9.13 0.39
C ARG A 107 3.80 9.06 0.79
N ASP A 108 4.55 8.12 0.24
CA ASP A 108 5.99 7.97 0.50
C ASP A 108 6.79 9.20 0.05
N GLU A 109 6.51 9.74 -1.14
CA GLU A 109 7.17 10.96 -1.64
C GLU A 109 6.91 12.16 -0.73
N ALA A 110 5.65 12.36 -0.30
CA ALA A 110 5.28 13.47 0.58
C ALA A 110 5.90 13.34 1.98
N GLU A 111 5.98 12.12 2.52
CA GLU A 111 6.58 11.88 3.84
C GLU A 111 8.09 12.08 3.83
N LEU A 112 8.77 11.58 2.80
CA LEU A 112 10.20 11.81 2.61
C LEU A 112 10.51 13.31 2.52
N LEU A 113 9.71 14.07 1.77
CA LEU A 113 9.89 15.52 1.67
C LEU A 113 9.69 16.23 3.01
N VAL A 114 8.68 15.84 3.79
CA VAL A 114 8.43 16.41 5.12
C VAL A 114 9.58 16.08 6.08
N LEU A 115 10.12 14.85 6.01
CA LEU A 115 11.26 14.44 6.83
C LEU A 115 12.55 15.16 6.43
N GLU A 116 12.85 15.25 5.13
CA GLU A 116 14.04 15.93 4.60
C GLU A 116 14.06 17.43 4.96
N ARG A 117 12.88 18.06 5.01
CA ARG A 117 12.72 19.48 5.32
C ARG A 117 12.39 19.74 6.79
N GLU A 118 12.46 18.71 7.65
CA GLU A 118 12.16 18.80 9.09
C GLU A 118 10.79 19.46 9.39
N GLY A 119 9.82 19.27 8.50
CA GLY A 119 8.49 19.90 8.57
C GLY A 119 8.47 21.41 8.30
N GLN A 120 9.60 22.05 7.99
CA GLN A 120 9.70 23.47 7.65
C GLN A 120 9.57 23.67 6.13
N LEU A 121 8.36 23.45 5.60
CA LEU A 121 8.08 23.74 4.20
C LEU A 121 6.73 24.45 4.01
N CYS A 122 6.63 25.24 2.96
CA CYS A 122 5.36 25.71 2.44
C CYS A 122 4.70 24.54 1.69
N ALA A 123 3.51 24.14 2.11
CA ALA A 123 2.80 23.05 1.46
C ALA A 123 1.35 23.42 1.14
N ARG A 124 0.84 22.78 0.09
CA ARG A 124 -0.58 22.72 -0.24
C ARG A 124 -1.00 21.26 -0.24
N PHE A 125 -2.12 20.97 0.40
CA PHE A 125 -2.71 19.65 0.39
C PHE A 125 -4.23 19.73 0.59
N TYR A 126 -4.92 18.67 0.20
CA TYR A 126 -6.33 18.47 0.51
C TYR A 126 -6.48 17.46 1.63
N ARG A 127 -7.45 17.69 2.51
CA ARG A 127 -7.78 16.78 3.60
C ARG A 127 -9.24 16.36 3.50
N ARG A 128 -9.52 15.09 3.75
CA ARG A 128 -10.89 14.57 3.83
C ARG A 128 -11.49 14.91 5.20
N ALA A 129 -12.81 14.81 5.30
CA ALA A 129 -13.55 14.94 6.56
C ALA A 129 -13.09 13.97 7.67
N ASP A 130 -12.48 12.84 7.32
CA ASP A 130 -11.90 11.86 8.26
C ASP A 130 -10.52 12.28 8.80
N GLY A 131 -9.99 13.43 8.37
CA GLY A 131 -8.67 13.94 8.77
C GLY A 131 -7.51 13.44 7.90
N THR A 132 -7.75 12.51 6.97
CA THR A 132 -6.70 11.91 6.12
C THR A 132 -6.27 12.87 5.02
N MET A 133 -4.96 13.06 4.84
CA MET A 133 -4.42 13.82 3.72
C MET A 133 -4.64 13.05 2.40
N ILE A 134 -5.11 13.74 1.36
CA ILE A 134 -5.29 13.17 0.03
C ILE A 134 -3.97 13.24 -0.72
N THR A 135 -3.43 12.08 -1.10
CA THR A 135 -2.22 11.90 -1.93
C THR A 135 -2.58 11.30 -3.30
N GLN A 136 -1.62 11.25 -4.23
CA GLN A 136 -1.81 10.75 -5.60
C GLN A 136 -2.28 9.28 -5.62
N ASP A 137 -1.74 8.48 -4.71
CA ASP A 137 -1.97 7.05 -4.52
C ASP A 137 -3.12 6.74 -3.55
N CYS A 138 -3.90 7.75 -3.16
CA CYS A 138 -4.98 7.59 -2.20
C CYS A 138 -5.94 6.45 -2.62
N PRO A 139 -6.12 5.39 -1.80
CA PRO A 139 -6.78 4.14 -2.20
C PRO A 139 -8.23 4.35 -2.65
N VAL A 140 -8.94 5.32 -2.05
CA VAL A 140 -10.30 5.68 -2.45
C VAL A 140 -10.35 6.45 -3.78
N GLY A 141 -9.33 7.24 -4.09
CA GLY A 141 -9.18 7.95 -5.36
C GLY A 141 -8.90 6.99 -6.52
N VAL A 142 -8.02 6.01 -6.29
CA VAL A 142 -7.73 4.92 -7.23
C VAL A 142 -8.98 4.05 -7.45
N ARG A 143 -9.70 3.68 -6.38
CA ARG A 143 -10.95 2.90 -6.47
C ARG A 143 -12.04 3.66 -7.25
N ARG A 144 -12.21 4.96 -7.00
CA ARG A 144 -13.19 5.81 -7.74
C ARG A 144 -12.79 5.99 -9.21
N LYS A 145 -11.51 6.15 -9.54
CA LYS A 145 -11.01 6.17 -10.92
C LYS A 145 -11.28 4.83 -11.64
N ARG A 146 -11.00 3.70 -10.98
CA ARG A 146 -11.30 2.37 -11.52
C ARG A 146 -12.80 2.16 -11.76
N LEU A 147 -13.65 2.51 -10.80
CA LEU A 147 -15.11 2.40 -10.95
C LEU A 147 -15.64 3.29 -12.09
N ARG A 148 -15.11 4.50 -12.28
CA ARG A 148 -15.46 5.36 -13.43
C ARG A 148 -15.01 4.77 -14.76
N LEU A 149 -13.80 4.23 -14.83
CA LEU A 149 -13.28 3.59 -16.05
C LEU A 149 -14.14 2.37 -16.45
N VAL A 150 -14.51 1.53 -15.48
CA VAL A 150 -15.42 0.39 -15.70
C VAL A 150 -16.80 0.87 -16.17
N GLY A 151 -17.33 1.96 -15.59
CA GLY A 151 -18.59 2.56 -16.03
C GLY A 151 -18.55 3.09 -17.47
N VAL A 152 -17.45 3.71 -17.89
CA VAL A 152 -17.27 4.20 -19.29
C VAL A 152 -17.17 3.04 -20.28
N LEU A 153 -16.45 1.97 -19.93
CA LEU A 153 -16.35 0.76 -20.77
C LEU A 153 -17.67 0.00 -20.86
N ALA A 154 -18.49 -0.01 -19.81
CA ALA A 154 -19.82 -0.60 -19.82
C ALA A 154 -20.79 0.16 -20.75
N ILE A 155 -20.64 1.49 -20.87
CA ILE A 155 -21.45 2.31 -21.79
C ILE A 155 -20.94 2.19 -23.24
N GLY A 156 -19.62 2.11 -23.45
CA GLY A 156 -19.03 1.90 -24.79
C GLY A 156 -19.22 0.49 -25.36
N GLY A 157 -19.22 -0.54 -24.52
CA GLY A 157 -19.43 -1.94 -24.92
C GLY A 157 -20.88 -2.26 -25.28
N GLY A 158 -21.85 -1.50 -24.75
CA GLY A 158 -23.27 -1.67 -25.06
C GLY A 158 -23.68 -1.25 -26.47
N MET A 159 -22.92 -0.35 -27.12
CA MET A 159 -23.20 0.10 -28.49
C MET A 159 -22.60 -0.80 -29.59
N ALA A 160 -21.62 -1.65 -29.27
CA ALA A 160 -21.04 -2.57 -30.26
C ALA A 160 -21.81 -3.90 -30.40
N ALA A 161 -22.80 -4.16 -29.54
CA ALA A 161 -23.60 -5.39 -29.55
C ALA A 161 -25.02 -5.22 -30.14
N MET A 162 -25.32 -4.11 -30.84
CA MET A 162 -26.60 -3.91 -31.54
C MET A 162 -26.41 -3.59 -33.04
N ALA A 163 -25.56 -4.35 -33.73
CA ALA A 163 -25.43 -4.28 -35.19
C ALA A 163 -25.85 -5.57 -35.92
N THR A 164 -26.44 -6.55 -35.22
CA THR A 164 -26.95 -7.81 -35.82
C THR A 164 -28.41 -8.10 -35.47
N GLY A 165 -29.23 -7.04 -35.33
CA GLY A 165 -30.68 -7.15 -35.16
C GLY A 165 -31.41 -6.14 -36.06
N PHE A 166 -31.31 -6.30 -37.37
CA PHE A 166 -32.11 -5.53 -38.32
C PHE A 166 -33.58 -5.96 -38.21
N ALA A 167 -34.48 -4.97 -38.09
CA ALA A 167 -35.93 -5.08 -38.25
C ALA A 167 -36.78 -5.70 -37.12
N ALA A 168 -36.98 -4.97 -36.02
CA ALA A 168 -38.28 -4.91 -35.32
C ALA A 168 -38.35 -3.67 -34.41
N SER A 169 -39.48 -2.97 -34.47
CA SER A 169 -39.91 -1.88 -33.58
C SER A 169 -39.22 -0.53 -33.73
N LEU A 170 -39.59 0.16 -34.81
CA LEU A 170 -40.07 1.54 -34.65
C LEU A 170 -41.21 1.53 -33.64
N LEU A 171 -41.19 2.46 -32.67
CA LEU A 171 -42.16 2.75 -31.60
C LEU A 171 -41.70 2.33 -30.19
N VAL A 172 -41.11 3.28 -29.46
CA VAL A 172 -41.25 3.61 -28.01
C VAL A 172 -40.06 4.53 -27.65
N SER A 173 -40.24 5.83 -27.79
CA SER A 173 -40.62 6.78 -26.72
C SER A 173 -39.50 7.12 -25.72
N ARG A 174 -38.79 8.21 -26.04
CA ARG A 174 -38.59 9.42 -25.21
C ARG A 174 -38.62 9.20 -23.68
N GLY A 175 -37.45 9.21 -23.04
CA GLY A 175 -37.29 9.25 -21.59
C GLY A 175 -35.95 9.87 -21.19
N GLY A 176 -35.98 10.84 -20.26
CA GLY A 176 -34.95 11.82 -19.94
C GLY A 176 -33.54 11.30 -19.60
N HIS A 177 -32.55 12.09 -20.02
CA HIS A 177 -31.19 12.02 -19.47
C HIS A 177 -31.22 12.49 -18.00
N PRO A 178 -30.59 11.77 -17.06
CA PRO A 178 -30.32 12.32 -15.75
C PRO A 178 -29.26 13.42 -15.88
N GLU A 179 -29.67 14.63 -15.54
CA GLU A 179 -28.82 15.80 -15.40
C GLU A 179 -27.73 15.51 -14.37
N ALA A 180 -26.48 15.46 -14.82
CA ALA A 180 -25.33 15.37 -13.93
C ALA A 180 -25.20 16.72 -13.22
N VAL A 181 -25.72 16.81 -11.99
CA VAL A 181 -25.49 17.95 -11.09
C VAL A 181 -24.00 17.98 -10.74
N GLN A 182 -23.25 18.75 -11.51
CA GLN A 182 -21.84 19.03 -11.28
C GLN A 182 -21.74 20.17 -10.25
N GLY A 183 -22.07 19.87 -8.99
CA GLY A 183 -21.84 20.78 -7.88
C GLY A 183 -20.35 20.86 -7.55
N LYS A 184 -19.75 22.06 -7.66
CA LYS A 184 -18.43 22.34 -7.07
C LYS A 184 -18.55 22.21 -5.55
N MET A 185 -18.11 21.08 -5.00
CA MET A 185 -17.80 21.00 -3.58
C MET A 185 -16.46 21.72 -3.39
N GLU A 186 -16.52 23.00 -3.06
CA GLU A 186 -15.36 23.78 -2.65
C GLU A 186 -14.86 23.22 -1.32
N MET A 187 -13.87 22.33 -1.38
CA MET A 187 -13.14 21.91 -0.20
C MET A 187 -12.14 23.00 0.18
N PRO A 188 -11.99 23.32 1.48
CA PRO A 188 -11.02 24.33 1.91
C PRO A 188 -9.62 23.89 1.51
N VAL A 189 -9.02 24.61 0.57
CA VAL A 189 -7.61 24.50 0.24
C VAL A 189 -6.84 25.07 1.42
N GLN A 190 -6.10 24.23 2.14
CA GLN A 190 -5.15 24.70 3.13
C GLN A 190 -3.80 24.87 2.44
N MET A 191 -3.36 26.11 2.33
CA MET A 191 -2.06 26.47 1.80
C MET A 191 -1.34 27.33 2.83
N GLY A 192 -0.08 27.03 3.12
CA GLY A 192 0.75 27.84 4.00
C GLY A 192 1.98 27.12 4.52
N ASP A 193 2.72 27.79 5.39
CA ASP A 193 3.89 27.23 6.06
C ASP A 193 3.44 26.17 7.08
N ILE A 194 4.07 25.00 7.03
CA ILE A 194 3.97 23.99 8.08
C ILE A 194 4.98 24.37 9.17
N GLY A 195 4.54 24.33 10.42
CA GLY A 195 5.38 24.57 11.60
C GLY A 195 5.10 23.50 12.67
N PRO A 196 5.96 23.38 13.70
CA PRO A 196 5.71 22.46 14.81
C PRO A 196 4.36 22.79 15.47
N ALA A 197 3.59 21.76 15.78
CA ALA A 197 2.30 21.92 16.44
C ALA A 197 2.48 22.67 17.77
N SER A 198 1.89 23.86 17.91
CA SER A 198 1.77 24.52 19.20
C SER A 198 0.88 23.68 20.12
N PRO A 199 1.22 23.54 21.41
CA PRO A 199 0.38 22.77 22.35
C PRO A 199 -1.02 23.41 22.45
N PRO A 200 -2.08 22.61 22.68
CA PRO A 200 -3.43 23.14 22.86
C PRO A 200 -3.48 24.12 24.05
N PRO A 201 -4.32 25.17 24.00
CA PRO A 201 -4.45 26.12 25.09
C PRO A 201 -4.86 25.39 26.37
N ALA A 202 -4.15 25.68 27.47
CA ALA A 202 -4.44 25.10 28.77
C ALA A 202 -5.88 25.43 29.21
N PRO A 203 -6.61 24.49 29.85
CA PRO A 203 -7.94 24.76 30.37
C PRO A 203 -7.89 25.88 31.42
N PRO A 204 -8.95 26.72 31.53
CA PRO A 204 -8.99 27.78 32.52
C PRO A 204 -8.87 27.22 33.93
N ALA A 205 -8.02 27.84 34.74
CA ALA A 205 -7.79 27.45 36.13
C ALA A 205 -9.11 27.52 36.93
N PRO A 206 -9.39 26.54 37.82
CA PRO A 206 -10.57 26.59 38.67
C PRO A 206 -10.51 27.79 39.62
N PRO A 207 -11.66 28.39 39.97
CA PRO A 207 -11.71 29.54 40.87
C PRO A 207 -11.20 29.15 42.27
N VAL A 208 -10.27 29.95 42.79
CA VAL A 208 -9.72 29.80 44.14
C VAL A 208 -10.83 30.11 45.16
N PRO A 209 -11.17 29.21 46.10
CA PRO A 209 -12.15 29.51 47.12
C PRO A 209 -11.59 30.59 48.06
N SER A 210 -12.33 31.68 48.18
CA SER A 210 -12.05 32.75 49.15
C SER A 210 -12.36 32.21 50.54
N GLY A 211 -11.31 31.87 51.29
CA GLY A 211 -11.43 31.48 52.70
C GLY A 211 -11.94 32.65 53.54
N GLU A 212 -13.11 32.47 54.12
CA GLU A 212 -13.67 33.32 55.16
C GLU A 212 -12.70 33.35 56.36
N ARG A 213 -12.22 34.55 56.68
CA ARG A 213 -11.59 34.84 57.98
C ARG A 213 -12.69 34.90 59.03
N LYS A 214 -12.62 34.02 60.02
CA LYS A 214 -13.16 34.25 61.37
C LYS A 214 -12.08 34.89 62.23
#